data_AF-A0A1G3Q9K1-F1
#
_entry.id   AF-A0A1G3Q9K1-F1
#
_cell.length_a   1.000
_cell.length_b   1.000
_cell.length_c   1.000
_cell.angle_alpha   90.00
_cell.angle_beta   90.00
_cell.angle_gamma   90.00
#
_symmetry.space_group_name_H-M   'P 1'
#
loop_
_entity.id
_entity.type
_entity.pdbx_description
1 polymer ?
#
loop_
_entity_poly.entity_id
_entity_poly.type
_entity_poly.pdbx_seq_one_letter_code
_entity_poly.pdbx_strand_id
1 'polypeptide(L)'
;MLNHEIEDASKILAITRSLKKYKAPFRIVGGYRLIDNGIEPEATVQIEANGMVIHEASNGCGPVDALANVLKKGLMPLFPVIEQVKLVDFHAYILDSKRGTSTDVEVTIIFTDGTAVWRVHSLSENINAASFNVLVDGFEYAILKKSIMKKKK
;
A
#
# COMPACT_ATOMS: atom_id res chain seq x y z
N MET A 1 13.29 9.61 -21.45
CA MET A 1 12.59 8.80 -20.43
C MET A 1 13.65 8.21 -19.52
N LEU A 2 13.64 8.51 -18.22
CA LEU A 2 14.65 7.95 -17.31
C LEU A 2 14.48 6.42 -17.26
N ASN A 3 15.53 5.68 -17.66
CA ASN A 3 15.65 4.23 -17.51
C ASN A 3 15.82 3.84 -16.03
N HIS A 4 14.81 4.11 -15.20
CA HIS A 4 14.77 3.51 -13.86
C HIS A 4 14.13 2.12 -13.98
N GLU A 5 14.90 1.09 -13.64
CA GLU A 5 14.37 -0.26 -13.47
C GLU A 5 13.27 -0.23 -12.40
N ILE A 6 12.09 -0.76 -12.74
CA ILE A 6 10.96 -0.85 -11.81
C ILE A 6 11.12 -2.13 -11.01
N GLU A 7 11.40 -1.99 -9.72
CA GLU A 7 11.58 -3.13 -8.82
C GLU A 7 10.23 -3.82 -8.56
N ASP A 8 10.21 -5.15 -8.60
CA ASP A 8 9.02 -5.94 -8.25
C ASP A 8 8.93 -6.14 -6.73
N ALA A 9 8.30 -5.19 -6.05
CA ALA A 9 8.18 -5.21 -4.59
C ALA A 9 7.28 -6.35 -4.11
N SER A 10 6.25 -6.77 -4.86
CA SER A 10 5.42 -7.94 -4.52
C SER A 10 6.27 -9.20 -4.38
N LYS A 11 7.15 -9.47 -5.35
CA LYS A 11 8.07 -10.62 -5.30
C LYS A 11 9.07 -10.49 -4.15
N ILE A 12 9.65 -9.30 -3.96
CA ILE A 12 10.64 -9.06 -2.90
C ILE A 12 10.01 -9.23 -1.52
N LEU A 13 8.80 -8.70 -1.29
CA LEU A 13 8.08 -8.84 -0.04
C LEU A 13 7.69 -10.29 0.24
N ALA A 14 7.23 -11.05 -0.77
CA ALA A 14 6.92 -12.46 -0.60
C ALA A 14 8.15 -13.25 -0.07
N ILE A 15 9.33 -13.03 -0.67
CA ILE A 15 10.57 -13.64 -0.19
C ILE A 15 10.93 -13.11 1.20
N THR A 16 10.88 -11.79 1.40
CA THR A 16 11.28 -11.15 2.66
C THR A 16 10.45 -11.64 3.84
N ARG A 17 9.13 -11.73 3.67
CA ARG A 17 8.17 -12.23 4.67
C ARG A 17 8.41 -13.71 5.04
N SER A 18 8.99 -14.51 4.13
CA SER A 18 9.32 -15.92 4.39
C SER A 18 10.56 -16.13 5.28
N LEU A 19 11.38 -15.09 5.48
CA LEU A 19 12.63 -15.21 6.23
C LEU A 19 12.35 -15.25 7.75
N LYS A 20 13.00 -16.18 8.48
CA LYS A 20 12.85 -16.33 9.94
C LYS A 20 13.11 -15.05 10.76
N LYS A 21 13.93 -14.13 10.25
CA LYS A 21 14.29 -12.88 10.94
C LYS A 21 13.37 -11.72 10.59
N TYR A 22 12.41 -11.91 9.70
CA TYR A 22 11.48 -10.87 9.31
C TYR A 22 10.58 -10.47 10.49
N LYS A 23 10.38 -9.17 10.62
CA LYS A 23 9.38 -8.57 11.50
C LYS A 23 8.68 -7.49 10.70
N ALA A 24 7.36 -7.57 10.63
CA ALA A 24 6.57 -6.53 9.98
C ALA A 24 6.82 -5.19 10.69
N PRO A 25 7.09 -4.10 9.96
CA PRO A 25 7.32 -2.80 10.56
C PRO A 25 6.06 -2.26 11.26
N PHE A 26 4.89 -2.59 10.73
CA PHE A 26 3.59 -2.27 11.28
C PHE A 26 2.58 -3.36 10.94
N ARG A 27 1.40 -3.30 11.55
CA ARG A 27 0.27 -4.18 11.26
C ARG A 27 -1.02 -3.37 11.18
N ILE A 28 -1.90 -3.71 10.25
CA ILE A 28 -3.28 -3.21 10.24
C ILE A 28 -4.10 -3.98 11.28
N VAL A 29 -4.72 -3.26 12.21
CA VAL A 29 -5.57 -3.85 13.25
C VAL A 29 -6.99 -3.97 12.72
N GLY A 30 -7.46 -5.21 12.54
CA GLY A 30 -8.74 -5.50 11.90
C GLY A 30 -8.65 -5.31 10.38
N GLY A 31 -9.01 -4.13 9.89
CA GLY A 31 -9.02 -3.80 8.47
C GLY A 31 -9.33 -2.32 8.25
N TYR A 32 -9.55 -1.94 6.99
CA TYR A 32 -10.03 -0.61 6.65
C TYR A 32 -11.55 -0.52 6.76
N ARG A 33 -12.05 0.70 6.99
CA ARG A 33 -13.44 1.07 6.71
C ARG A 33 -13.42 2.10 5.58
N LEU A 34 -14.38 2.00 4.68
CA LEU A 34 -14.53 2.90 3.55
C LEU A 34 -16.01 3.26 3.43
N ILE A 35 -16.30 4.55 3.48
CA ILE A 35 -17.62 5.12 3.25
C ILE A 35 -17.50 5.92 1.96
N ASP A 36 -18.30 5.58 0.96
CA ASP A 36 -18.28 6.23 -0.33
C ASP A 36 -19.71 6.47 -0.82
N ASN A 37 -20.05 7.74 -1.04
CA ASN A 37 -21.33 8.19 -1.59
C ASN A 37 -21.18 8.70 -3.04
N GLY A 38 -20.01 8.55 -3.66
CA GLY A 38 -19.66 9.05 -4.98
C GLY A 38 -19.24 10.52 -5.04
N ILE A 39 -19.20 11.22 -3.90
CA ILE A 39 -18.83 12.65 -3.82
C ILE A 39 -17.58 12.82 -2.96
N GLU A 40 -17.62 12.32 -1.72
CA GLU A 40 -16.55 12.50 -0.73
C GLU A 40 -16.24 11.17 -0.02
N PRO A 41 -15.47 10.28 -0.67
CA PRO A 41 -15.03 9.05 -0.04
C PRO A 41 -14.20 9.33 1.21
N GLU A 42 -14.48 8.59 2.28
CA GLU A 42 -13.73 8.62 3.54
C GLU A 42 -13.25 7.22 3.90
N ALA A 43 -11.98 7.11 4.29
CA ALA A 43 -11.41 5.88 4.78
C ALA A 43 -10.94 6.02 6.23
N THR A 44 -11.02 4.94 7.00
CA THR A 44 -10.52 4.84 8.38
C THR A 44 -9.68 3.57 8.54
N VAL A 45 -8.57 3.66 9.27
CA VAL A 45 -7.69 2.52 9.58
C VAL A 45 -7.17 2.58 11.01
N GLN A 46 -6.89 1.41 11.58
CA GLN A 46 -6.08 1.28 12.79
C GLN A 46 -4.74 0.61 12.46
N ILE A 47 -3.65 1.22 12.90
CA ILE A 47 -2.28 0.77 12.63
C ILE A 47 -1.56 0.57 13.95
N GLU A 48 -0.97 -0.61 14.13
CA GLU A 48 -0.11 -0.94 15.26
C GLU A 48 1.36 -0.96 14.81
N ALA A 49 2.21 -0.18 15.49
CA ALA A 49 3.66 -0.23 15.33
C ALA A 49 4.36 0.23 16.60
N ASN A 50 5.53 -0.34 16.91
CA ASN A 50 6.36 0.05 18.06
C ASN A 50 5.60 0.07 19.41
N GLY A 51 4.61 -0.82 19.59
CA GLY A 51 3.77 -0.88 20.80
C GLY A 51 2.71 0.23 20.91
N MET A 52 2.53 1.04 19.87
CA MET A 52 1.49 2.06 19.78
C MET A 52 0.43 1.66 18.76
N VAL A 53 -0.82 2.00 19.05
CA VAL A 53 -1.95 1.88 18.12
C VAL A 53 -2.42 3.27 17.75
N ILE A 54 -2.44 3.58 16.46
CA ILE A 54 -2.94 4.82 15.89
C ILE A 54 -4.24 4.52 15.15
N HIS A 55 -5.24 5.39 15.32
CA HIS A 55 -6.51 5.33 14.62
C HIS A 55 -6.70 6.61 13.84
N GLU A 56 -6.80 6.51 12.52
CA GLU A 56 -6.88 7.67 11.63
C GLU A 56 -8.02 7.55 10.64
N ALA A 57 -8.55 8.71 10.25
CA ALA A 57 -9.49 8.88 9.16
C ALA A 57 -9.00 9.97 8.19
N SER A 58 -9.30 9.78 6.90
CA SER A 58 -9.00 10.74 5.84
C SER A 58 -9.97 10.60 4.68
N ASN A 59 -10.32 11.74 4.09
CA ASN A 59 -11.03 11.80 2.81
C ASN A 59 -10.03 11.70 1.64
N GLY A 60 -10.58 11.56 0.43
CA GLY A 60 -9.83 11.63 -0.82
C GLY A 60 -10.75 11.96 -2.00
N CYS A 61 -10.16 12.21 -3.17
CA CYS A 61 -10.90 12.48 -4.40
C CYS A 61 -11.62 11.22 -4.95
N GLY A 62 -11.27 10.05 -4.43
CA GLY A 62 -11.79 8.74 -4.81
C GLY A 62 -11.54 7.73 -3.69
N PRO A 63 -12.16 6.54 -3.72
CA PRO A 63 -11.98 5.52 -2.68
C PRO A 63 -10.53 5.10 -2.46
N VAL A 64 -9.80 4.87 -3.55
CA VAL A 64 -8.39 4.49 -3.50
C VAL A 64 -7.52 5.62 -2.95
N ASP A 65 -7.84 6.87 -3.28
CA ASP A 65 -7.15 8.04 -2.77
C ASP A 65 -7.40 8.23 -1.27
N ALA A 66 -8.63 8.04 -0.80
CA ALA A 66 -8.95 8.07 0.63
C ALA A 66 -8.17 6.99 1.41
N LEU A 67 -8.08 5.78 0.87
CA LEU A 67 -7.27 4.68 1.44
C LEU A 67 -5.77 5.02 1.47
N ALA A 68 -5.24 5.63 0.41
CA ALA A 68 -3.85 6.06 0.36
C ALA A 68 -3.55 7.17 1.38
N ASN A 69 -4.44 8.16 1.47
CA ASN A 69 -4.31 9.29 2.39
C ASN A 69 -4.36 8.84 3.84
N VAL A 70 -5.31 7.97 4.21
CA VAL A 70 -5.43 7.50 5.60
C VAL A 70 -4.23 6.65 6.03
N LEU A 71 -3.70 5.81 5.14
CA LEU A 71 -2.47 5.05 5.39
C LEU A 71 -1.27 5.99 5.54
N LYS A 72 -1.13 6.97 4.65
CA LYS A 72 -0.05 7.97 4.73
C LYS A 72 -0.13 8.75 6.04
N LYS A 73 -1.32 9.21 6.43
CA LYS A 73 -1.58 9.94 7.68
C LYS A 73 -1.21 9.11 8.91
N GLY A 74 -1.60 7.84 8.96
CA GLY A 74 -1.32 6.97 10.10
C GLY A 74 0.12 6.47 10.17
N LEU A 75 0.79 6.26 9.03
CA LEU A 75 2.17 5.75 8.99
C LEU A 75 3.23 6.85 9.13
N MET A 76 2.98 8.06 8.65
CA MET A 76 3.99 9.14 8.61
C MET A 76 4.57 9.51 10.00
N PRO A 77 3.77 9.62 11.09
CA PRO A 77 4.32 9.86 12.44
C PRO A 77 5.24 8.74 12.94
N LEU A 78 5.02 7.51 12.49
CA LEU A 78 5.78 6.32 12.88
C LEU A 78 7.01 6.10 11.98
N PHE A 79 6.89 6.48 10.71
CA PHE A 79 7.87 6.23 9.65
C PHE A 79 8.00 7.47 8.73
N PRO A 80 8.87 8.44 9.06
CA PRO A 80 9.01 9.69 8.29
C PRO A 80 9.39 9.49 6.81
N VAL A 81 9.94 8.32 6.43
CA VAL A 81 10.24 8.00 5.03
C VAL A 81 8.99 8.03 4.14
N ILE A 82 7.81 7.78 4.71
CA ILE A 82 6.53 7.74 3.99
C ILE A 82 6.17 9.10 3.40
N GLU A 83 6.68 10.21 3.94
CA GLU A 83 6.45 11.55 3.40
C GLU A 83 6.87 11.65 1.92
N GLN A 84 8.02 11.04 1.58
CA GLN A 84 8.60 11.06 0.24
C GLN A 84 7.95 10.08 -0.73
N VAL A 85 7.17 9.11 -0.22
CA VAL A 85 6.51 8.11 -1.05
C VAL A 85 5.32 8.73 -1.80
N LYS A 86 5.30 8.51 -3.12
CA LYS A 86 4.26 8.93 -4.05
C LYS A 86 3.81 7.76 -4.90
N LEU A 87 2.53 7.75 -5.27
CA LEU A 87 1.99 6.87 -6.28
C LEU A 87 2.10 7.60 -7.63
N VAL A 88 2.67 6.93 -8.62
CA VAL A 88 2.90 7.53 -9.95
C VAL A 88 2.07 6.87 -11.05
N ASP A 89 1.55 5.67 -10.80
CA ASP A 89 0.63 5.00 -11.71
C ASP A 89 -0.29 4.04 -10.94
N PHE A 90 -1.51 3.87 -11.45
CA PHE A 90 -2.53 2.96 -10.93
C PHE A 90 -3.20 2.25 -12.11
N HIS A 91 -3.22 0.92 -12.06
CA HIS A 91 -3.87 0.09 -13.07
C HIS A 91 -4.70 -1.01 -12.42
N ALA A 92 -5.92 -1.23 -12.91
CA ALA A 92 -6.78 -2.33 -12.50
C ALA A 92 -7.20 -3.14 -13.72
N TYR A 93 -6.97 -4.45 -13.67
CA TYR A 93 -7.31 -5.40 -14.71
C TYR A 93 -8.31 -6.44 -14.18
N ILE A 94 -9.40 -6.66 -14.92
CA ILE A 94 -10.44 -7.61 -14.56
C ILE A 94 -10.09 -8.97 -15.19
N LEU A 95 -9.82 -9.97 -14.36
CA LEU A 95 -9.41 -11.32 -14.76
C LEU A 95 -10.64 -12.24 -14.79
N ASP A 96 -11.09 -12.56 -16.01
CA ASP A 96 -12.19 -13.50 -16.31
C ASP A 96 -13.62 -13.02 -16.01
N SER A 97 -14.19 -12.26 -16.94
CA SER A 97 -15.56 -11.70 -16.88
C SER A 97 -16.71 -12.72 -16.87
N LYS A 98 -16.43 -14.03 -16.87
CA LYS A 98 -17.45 -15.10 -16.94
C LYS A 98 -18.28 -15.28 -15.66
N ARG A 99 -17.87 -14.68 -14.53
CA ARG A 99 -18.55 -14.82 -13.22
C ARG A 99 -19.42 -13.62 -12.81
N GLY A 100 -19.66 -12.66 -13.69
CA GLY A 100 -20.45 -11.47 -13.35
C GLY A 100 -19.72 -10.57 -12.34
N THR A 101 -20.38 -10.18 -11.24
CA THR A 101 -19.82 -9.23 -10.24
C THR A 101 -18.75 -9.81 -9.32
N SER A 102 -18.57 -11.14 -9.28
CA SER A 102 -17.54 -11.83 -8.47
C SER A 102 -16.33 -12.19 -9.32
N THR A 103 -15.87 -11.24 -10.13
CA THR A 103 -14.70 -11.42 -10.98
C THR A 103 -13.46 -10.91 -10.26
N ASP A 104 -12.36 -11.66 -10.34
CA ASP A 104 -11.10 -11.25 -9.75
C ASP A 104 -10.59 -9.96 -10.42
N VAL A 105 -10.19 -9.00 -9.60
CA VAL A 105 -9.56 -7.74 -10.03
C VAL A 105 -8.11 -7.75 -9.58
N GLU A 106 -7.20 -7.68 -10.54
CA GLU A 106 -5.78 -7.44 -10.29
C GLU A 106 -5.54 -5.94 -10.27
N VAL A 107 -5.08 -5.42 -9.14
CA VAL A 107 -4.66 -4.02 -9.00
C VAL A 107 -3.14 -3.99 -8.97
N THR A 108 -2.54 -3.09 -9.73
CA THR A 108 -1.13 -2.75 -9.69
C THR A 108 -0.96 -1.25 -9.43
N ILE A 109 -0.09 -0.89 -8.50
CA ILE A 109 0.31 0.50 -8.24
C ILE A 109 1.82 0.60 -8.37
N ILE A 110 2.27 1.64 -9.07
CA ILE A 110 3.67 2.02 -9.16
C ILE A 110 3.92 3.16 -8.18
N PHE A 111 4.92 2.97 -7.33
CA PHE A 111 5.34 3.90 -6.30
C PHE A 111 6.74 4.43 -6.59
N THR A 112 7.06 5.59 -6.02
CA THR A 112 8.42 6.12 -5.96
C THR A 112 8.67 6.87 -4.66
N ASP A 113 9.91 6.90 -4.20
CA ASP A 113 10.39 7.78 -3.14
C ASP A 113 11.23 8.96 -3.68
N GLY A 114 11.21 9.17 -5.00
CA GLY A 114 12.07 10.13 -5.71
C GLY A 114 13.46 9.61 -6.08
N THR A 115 13.86 8.44 -5.58
CA THR A 115 15.15 7.80 -5.91
C THR A 115 15.00 6.44 -6.57
N ALA A 116 14.02 5.66 -6.14
CA ALA A 116 13.68 4.36 -6.70
C ALA A 116 12.23 4.32 -7.15
N VAL A 117 11.92 3.38 -8.04
CA VAL A 117 10.57 3.08 -8.51
C VAL A 117 10.30 1.61 -8.26
N TRP A 118 9.15 1.28 -7.69
CA TRP A 118 8.74 -0.10 -7.45
C TRP A 118 7.27 -0.28 -7.78
N ARG A 119 6.92 -1.49 -8.18
CA ARG A 119 5.54 -1.91 -8.44
C ARG A 119 5.10 -2.92 -7.40
N VAL A 120 3.82 -2.84 -7.04
CA VAL A 120 3.14 -3.83 -6.21
C VAL A 120 1.84 -4.19 -6.91
N HIS A 121 1.51 -5.47 -6.90
CA HIS A 121 0.24 -6.00 -7.40
C HIS A 121 -0.46 -6.87 -6.33
N SER A 122 -1.79 -6.91 -6.39
CA SER A 122 -2.65 -7.77 -5.56
C SER A 122 -3.91 -8.16 -6.32
N LEU A 123 -4.44 -9.35 -6.02
CA LEU A 123 -5.65 -9.90 -6.60
C LEU A 123 -6.78 -9.95 -5.55
N SER A 124 -7.98 -9.53 -5.92
CA SER A 124 -9.18 -9.68 -5.08
C SER A 124 -10.45 -9.56 -5.90
N GLU A 125 -11.53 -10.23 -5.49
CA GLU A 125 -12.89 -10.00 -6.01
C GLU A 125 -13.40 -8.57 -5.70
N ASN A 126 -12.74 -7.82 -4.81
CA ASN A 126 -13.08 -6.45 -4.47
C ASN A 126 -11.92 -5.49 -4.79
N ILE A 127 -12.15 -4.57 -5.72
CA ILE A 127 -11.16 -3.58 -6.17
C ILE A 127 -10.61 -2.71 -5.02
N ASN A 128 -11.43 -2.34 -4.03
CA ASN A 128 -10.99 -1.55 -2.88
C ASN A 128 -10.10 -2.39 -1.96
N ALA A 129 -10.39 -3.68 -1.82
CA ALA A 129 -9.55 -4.60 -1.05
C ALA A 129 -8.21 -4.86 -1.73
N ALA A 130 -8.20 -5.12 -3.05
CA ALA A 130 -6.96 -5.24 -3.82
C ALA A 130 -6.13 -3.95 -3.71
N SER A 131 -6.76 -2.78 -3.91
CA SER A 131 -6.07 -1.49 -3.81
C SER A 131 -5.49 -1.25 -2.41
N PHE A 132 -6.24 -1.55 -1.34
CA PHE A 132 -5.74 -1.43 0.02
C PHE A 132 -4.52 -2.32 0.29
N ASN A 133 -4.55 -3.57 -0.18
CA ASN A 133 -3.41 -4.49 -0.03
C ASN A 133 -2.18 -3.97 -0.77
N VAL A 134 -2.35 -3.49 -2.00
CA VAL A 134 -1.25 -2.90 -2.79
C VAL A 134 -0.65 -1.67 -2.10
N LEU A 135 -1.50 -0.81 -1.51
CA LEU A 135 -1.05 0.35 -0.74
C LEU A 135 -0.25 -0.06 0.50
N VAL A 136 -0.76 -1.00 1.29
CA VAL A 136 -0.08 -1.52 2.49
C VAL A 136 1.29 -2.09 2.13
N ASP A 137 1.35 -2.95 1.11
CA ASP A 137 2.58 -3.57 0.63
C ASP A 137 3.55 -2.52 0.06
N GLY A 138 3.06 -1.53 -0.69
CA GLY A 138 3.86 -0.43 -1.22
C GLY A 138 4.55 0.39 -0.13
N PHE A 139 3.82 0.71 0.94
CA PHE A 139 4.39 1.44 2.09
C PHE A 139 5.30 0.56 2.95
N GLU A 140 4.97 -0.72 3.15
CA GLU A 140 5.85 -1.66 3.84
C GLU A 140 7.20 -1.78 3.13
N TYR A 141 7.17 -1.93 1.80
CA TYR A 141 8.38 -2.01 0.99
C TYR A 141 9.28 -0.78 1.19
N ALA A 142 8.70 0.42 1.14
CA ALA A 142 9.44 1.67 1.34
C ALA A 142 10.12 1.72 2.72
N ILE A 143 9.42 1.30 3.78
CA ILE A 143 9.94 1.27 5.15
C ILE A 143 11.10 0.28 5.28
N LEU A 144 10.93 -0.95 4.77
CA LEU A 144 11.95 -1.99 4.82
C LEU A 144 13.20 -1.59 4.02
N LYS A 145 13.02 -1.07 2.81
CA LYS A 145 14.12 -0.60 1.95
C LYS A 145 14.95 0.47 2.65
N LYS A 146 14.30 1.46 3.27
CA LYS A 146 14.99 2.50 4.04
C LYS A 146 15.72 1.94 5.25
N SER A 147 15.12 1.00 5.97
CA SER A 147 15.76 0.37 7.13
C SER A 147 17.03 -0.39 6.75
N ILE A 148 17.05 -1.06 5.60
CA ILE A 148 18.22 -1.79 5.10
C ILE A 148 19.33 -0.80 4.70
N MET A 149 18.99 0.30 4.02
CA MET A 149 19.97 1.33 3.64
C MET A 149 20.62 1.98 4.86
N LYS A 150 19.88 2.20 5.96
CA LYS A 150 20.44 2.74 7.22
C LYS A 150 21.45 1.78 7.88
N LYS A 151 21.30 0.46 7.74
CA LYS A 151 22.23 -0.53 8.32
C LYS A 151 23.53 -0.71 7.53
N LYS A 152 23.58 -0.24 6.28
CA LYS A 152 24.77 -0.33 5.41
C LYS A 152 25.67 0.91 5.47
N LYS A 153 25.23 1.97 6.14
CA LYS A 153 26.03 3.17 6.45
C LYS A 153 26.57 3.05 7.87
#